data_AF-A0A133VFW3-F1
#
_entry.id   AF-A0A133VFW3-F1
#
_cell.length_a   1.000
_cell.length_b   1.000
_cell.length_c   1.000
_cell.angle_alpha   90.00
_cell.angle_beta   90.00
_cell.angle_gamma   90.00
#
_symmetry.space_group_name_H-M   'P 1'
#
loop_
_entity.id
_entity.type
_entity.pdbx_description
1 polymer ?
#
loop_
_entity_poly.entity_id
_entity_poly.type
_entity_poly.pdbx_seq_one_letter_code
_entity_poly.pdbx_strand_id
1 'polypeptide(L)' 'RDNCDLVVDVGGIPRFYPKKGITLKRKGSWSWTEMLMNLIENPQGWLRDYHQRSNIETIYSTLKRDFQTRPRSRNLNRRG' A
#
# COMPACT_ATOMS: atom_id res chain seq x y z
N ARG A 1 1.01 6.64 9.56
CA ARG A 1 2.21 7.29 8.95
C ARG A 1 3.42 6.39 9.13
N ASP A 2 3.39 5.63 10.20
CA ASP A 2 4.12 4.41 10.53
C ASP A 2 4.43 3.54 9.30
N ASN A 3 3.48 3.32 8.38
CA ASN A 3 3.77 2.57 7.14
C ASN A 3 4.83 3.23 6.24
N CYS A 4 4.91 4.57 6.17
CA CYS A 4 6.01 5.24 5.48
C CYS A 4 7.33 5.01 6.20
N ASP A 5 7.33 5.13 7.53
CA ASP A 5 8.53 4.96 8.34
C ASP A 5 9.05 3.52 8.25
N LEU A 6 8.17 2.52 8.26
CA LEU A 6 8.51 1.12 8.03
C LEU A 6 9.09 0.86 6.63
N VAL A 7 8.53 1.50 5.60
CA VAL A 7 9.06 1.36 4.23
C VAL A 7 10.45 1.97 4.12
N VAL A 8 10.69 3.12 4.77
CA VAL A 8 12.01 3.75 4.81
C VAL A 8 13.00 2.94 5.64
N ASP A 9 12.57 2.36 6.76
CA ASP A 9 13.39 1.51 7.64
C ASP A 9 13.94 0.29 6.88
N VAL A 10 13.15 -0.31 5.99
CA VAL A 10 13.59 -1.41 5.10
C VAL A 10 14.35 -0.92 3.85
N GLY A 11 14.70 0.36 3.77
CA GLY A 11 15.42 0.97 2.64
C GLY A 11 14.57 1.20 1.38
N GLY A 12 13.25 1.11 1.49
CA GLY A 12 12.31 1.33 0.40
C GLY A 12 11.86 2.79 0.27
N ILE A 13 11.33 3.13 -0.91
CA ILE A 13 10.71 4.44 -1.16
C ILE A 13 9.19 4.32 -0.95
N PRO A 14 8.62 5.01 0.05
CA PRO A 14 7.18 5.01 0.26
C PRO A 14 6.46 5.71 -0.90
N ARG A 15 5.39 5.09 -1.42
CA ARG A 15 4.56 5.64 -2.50
C ARG A 15 3.08 5.46 -2.16
N PHE A 16 2.59 6.23 -1.21
CA PHE A 16 1.19 6.20 -0.78
C PHE A 16 0.43 7.38 -1.36
N TYR A 17 -0.65 7.10 -2.10
CA TYR A 17 -1.45 8.15 -2.70
C TYR A 17 -2.17 8.98 -1.63
N PRO A 18 -2.02 10.32 -1.65
CA PRO A 18 -2.66 11.19 -0.68
C PRO A 18 -4.17 11.25 -0.89
N LYS A 19 -4.95 11.06 0.19
CA LYS A 19 -6.41 11.30 0.15
C LYS A 19 -6.70 12.81 0.18
N LYS A 20 -7.85 13.23 -0.39
CA LYS A 20 -8.29 14.63 -0.34
C LYS A 20 -8.35 15.12 1.12
N GLY A 21 -7.81 16.31 1.38
CA GLY A 21 -7.83 16.94 2.71
C GLY A 21 -6.66 16.59 3.63
N ILE A 22 -5.63 15.88 3.14
CA ILE A 22 -4.40 15.73 3.91
C ILE A 22 -3.62 17.05 3.97
N THR A 23 -2.96 17.27 5.10
CA THR A 23 -2.05 18.41 5.27
C THR A 23 -0.61 17.93 5.28
N LEU A 24 0.31 18.77 4.78
CA LEU A 24 1.76 18.54 4.82
C LEU A 24 2.34 18.57 6.25
N LYS A 25 1.48 18.59 7.28
CA LYS A 25 1.88 18.64 8.68
C LYS A 25 2.67 17.38 9.03
N ARG A 26 3.94 17.56 9.38
CA ARG A 26 4.86 16.60 9.98
C ARG A 26 4.36 16.21 11.38
N LYS A 27 3.34 15.36 11.49
CA LYS A 27 2.94 14.77 12.80
C LYS A 27 3.88 13.61 13.11
N GLY A 28 5.15 13.91 13.40
CA GLY A 28 6.17 12.94 13.81
C GLY A 28 6.90 12.18 12.68
N SER A 29 6.27 11.88 11.55
CA SER A 29 6.92 11.13 10.46
C SER A 29 7.61 12.05 9.44
N TRP A 30 8.93 11.92 9.33
CA TRP A 30 9.75 12.63 8.33
C TRP A 30 9.55 11.99 6.94
N SER A 31 9.51 10.67 6.89
CA SER A 31 9.26 9.84 5.70
C SER A 31 7.96 10.19 4.97
N TRP A 32 6.90 10.53 5.71
CA TRP A 32 5.63 10.96 5.12
C TRP A 32 5.75 12.32 4.43
N THR A 33 6.47 13.27 5.03
CA THR A 33 6.67 14.61 4.44
C THR A 33 7.57 14.52 3.20
N GLU A 34 8.68 13.78 3.30
CA GLU A 34 9.58 13.50 2.16
C GLU A 34 8.84 12.86 0.99
N MET A 35 7.99 11.87 1.24
CA MET A 35 7.16 11.25 0.22
C MET A 35 6.28 12.27 -0.51
N LEU A 36 5.65 13.19 0.24
CA LEU A 36 4.79 14.23 -0.33
C LEU A 36 5.60 15.27 -1.10
N MET A 37 6.81 15.62 -0.64
CA MET A 37 7.70 16.51 -1.37
C MET A 37 8.11 15.89 -2.71
N ASN A 38 8.46 14.61 -2.74
CA ASN A 38 8.77 13.88 -3.98
C ASN A 38 7.60 13.89 -4.97
N LEU A 39 6.36 13.78 -4.47
CA LEU A 39 5.15 13.89 -5.29
C LEU A 39 4.98 15.31 -5.87
N ILE A 40 5.31 16.35 -5.10
CA ILE A 40 5.19 17.75 -5.54
C ILE A 40 6.28 18.10 -6.55
N GLU A 41 7.51 17.64 -6.34
CA GLU A 41 8.67 17.95 -7.17
C GLU A 41 8.59 17.29 -8.55
N ASN A 42 8.22 16.01 -8.61
CA ASN A 42 8.07 15.29 -9.88
C ASN A 42 6.79 14.44 -9.92
N PRO A 43 5.61 15.08 -10.05
CA PRO A 43 4.33 14.39 -9.94
C PRO A 43 4.14 13.30 -11.00
N GLN A 44 4.59 13.53 -12.24
CA GLN A 44 4.41 12.58 -13.34
C GLN A 44 5.26 11.33 -13.14
N GLY A 45 6.54 11.50 -12.76
CA GLY A 45 7.42 10.38 -12.43
C GLY A 45 6.87 9.58 -11.25
N TRP A 46 6.49 10.28 -10.17
CA TRP A 46 5.91 9.66 -8.99
C TRP A 46 4.64 8.85 -9.31
N LEU A 47 3.74 9.41 -10.12
CA LEU A 47 2.49 8.72 -10.52
C LEU A 47 2.78 7.48 -11.36
N ARG A 48 3.69 7.55 -12.35
CA ARG A 48 4.10 6.39 -13.16
C ARG A 48 4.57 5.23 -12.27
N ASP A 49 5.42 5.58 -11.33
CA ASP A 49 6.01 4.69 -10.34
C ASP A 49 4.97 4.10 -9.36
N TYR A 50 3.99 4.91 -8.94
CA TYR A 50 2.86 4.47 -8.13
C TYR A 50 1.95 3.51 -8.91
N HIS A 51 1.61 3.82 -10.16
CA HIS A 51 0.76 2.99 -11.00
C HIS A 51 1.36 1.60 -11.24
N GLN A 52 2.67 1.51 -11.44
CA GLN A 52 3.35 0.22 -11.57
C GLN A 52 3.17 -0.65 -10.33
N ARG A 53 3.36 -0.09 -9.12
CA ARG A 53 3.12 -0.82 -7.86
C ARG A 53 1.65 -1.23 -7.71
N SER A 54 0.72 -0.31 -7.99
CA SER A 54 -0.72 -0.58 -7.88
C SER A 54 -1.19 -1.70 -8.82
N ASN A 55 -0.62 -1.77 -10.03
CA ASN A 55 -0.89 -2.86 -10.97
C ASN A 55 -0.39 -4.20 -10.43
N ILE A 56 0.82 -4.25 -9.87
CA ILE A 56 1.39 -5.47 -9.26
C ILE A 56 0.53 -5.94 -8.09
N GLU A 57 0.10 -5.03 -7.21
CA GLU A 57 -0.79 -5.36 -6.09
C GLU A 57 -2.13 -5.90 -6.55
N THR A 58 -2.68 -5.35 -7.63
CA THR A 58 -3.92 -5.83 -8.25
C THR A 58 -3.74 -7.22 -8.82
N ILE A 59 -2.68 -7.45 -9.61
CA ILE A 59 -2.35 -8.77 -10.16
C ILE A 59 -2.19 -9.79 -9.03
N TYR A 60 -1.41 -9.46 -8.00
CA TYR A 60 -1.19 -10.33 -6.85
C TYR A 60 -2.47 -10.64 -6.08
N SER A 61 -3.35 -9.65 -5.91
CA SER A 61 -4.68 -9.82 -5.32
C SER A 61 -5.58 -10.76 -6.15
N THR A 62 -5.55 -10.61 -7.48
CA THR A 62 -6.25 -11.49 -8.42
C THR A 62 -5.70 -12.90 -8.36
N LEU A 63 -4.37 -13.07 -8.43
CA LEU A 63 -3.70 -14.37 -8.30
C LEU A 63 -4.07 -15.03 -6.96
N LYS A 64 -4.02 -14.30 -5.85
CA LYS A 64 -4.48 -14.83 -4.57
C LYS A 64 -5.94 -15.28 -4.65
N ARG A 65 -6.86 -14.50 -5.20
CA ARG A 65 -8.27 -14.91 -5.29
C ARG A 65 -8.49 -16.14 -6.17
N ASP A 66 -7.76 -16.26 -7.26
CA ASP A 66 -7.87 -17.34 -8.23
C ASP A 66 -7.24 -18.65 -7.71
N PHE A 67 -6.05 -18.54 -7.10
CA PHE A 67 -5.29 -19.68 -6.59
C PHE A 67 -5.57 -20.02 -5.12
N GLN A 68 -6.25 -19.15 -4.36
CA GLN A 68 -6.71 -19.49 -3.02
C GLN A 68 -7.93 -20.40 -3.14
N THR A 69 -7.65 -21.70 -3.22
CA THR A 69 -8.63 -22.74 -2.88
C THR A 69 -9.35 -22.29 -1.62
N ARG A 70 -10.68 -22.09 -1.71
CA ARG A 70 -11.53 -21.80 -0.55
C ARG A 70 -11.07 -22.70 0.60
N PRO A 71 -10.80 -22.19 1.81
CA PRO A 71 -10.74 -23.11 2.95
C PRO A 71 -12.08 -23.83 2.95
N ARG A 72 -12.07 -25.15 2.70
CA ARG A 72 -13.27 -25.96 2.86
C ARG A 72 -13.76 -25.66 4.26
N SER A 73 -14.89 -24.98 4.39
CA SER A 73 -15.67 -25.00 5.61
C SER A 73 -15.76 -26.48 5.99
N ARG A 74 -15.05 -26.87 7.05
CA ARG A 74 -15.22 -28.20 7.63
C ARG A 74 -16.61 -28.11 8.26
N ASN A 75 -17.62 -28.60 7.56
CA ASN A 75 -18.93 -28.87 8.14
C ASN A 75 -18.70 -29.83 9.33
N LEU A 76 -18.51 -29.26 10.52
CA LEU A 76 -18.60 -29.98 11.77
C LEU A 76 -20.08 -30.32 11.92
N ASN A 77 -20.42 -31.47 11.38
CA ASN A 77 -21.67 -32.16 11.58
C ASN A 77 -21.83 -32.33 13.11
N ARG A 78 -22.51 -31.39 13.77
CA ARG A 78 -22.93 -31.55 15.15
C ARG A 78 -24.11 -32.50 15.12
N ARG A 79 -23.81 -33.80 15.20
CA ARG A 79 -24.80 -34.80 15.62
C ARG A 79 -25.33 -34.36 16.98
N GLY A 80 -26.64 -34.12 17.04
CA GLY A 80 -27.45 -33.98 18.24
C GLY A 80 -28.69 -34.82 18.01
#